data_AF-A0A2E3D8T3-F1
#
_entry.id   AF-A0A2E3D8T3-F1
#
_cell.length_a   1.000
_cell.length_b   1.000
_cell.length_c   1.000
_cell.angle_alpha   90.00
_cell.angle_beta   90.00
_cell.angle_gamma   90.00
#
_symmetry.space_group_name_H-M   'P 1'
#
loop_
_entity.id
_entity.type
_entity.pdbx_description
1 polymer ?
#
loop_
_entity_poly.entity_id
_entity_poly.type
_entity_poly.pdbx_seq_one_letter_code
_entity_poly.pdbx_strand_id
1 'polypeptide(L)'
;MESKLIRNRYFLLFLISISITVPGLSIEAPPESDPIGNGPWIINTFEGDNIEITLLERGLKHPFGLIHLPGTGTDDNPAGDVLIAEREGSLRLIRDGHLLSSPVNDLSQVIPLHKLFDIELHPQFSSNQYIYFSWIKRLPHPDGTEKLWTTTALSRGVWSGRSLINFEELFVADAWTDNPVCGASSRLHFLVDGTLVIGVSHCCDLEAPQDLGTDIGKILRLNDDGSIPEDNPFVGIEGGLPEIYALGIRSSMDFVTHAPTGDLWELQNGPQGGDEINIIRPGRNYGWPQATFGRDYGGTLLETRP
;
A
#
# COMPACT_ATOMS: atom_id res chain seq x y z
N MET A 1 -44.68 -7.11 18.91
CA MET A 1 -44.24 -7.62 17.61
C MET A 1 -43.98 -6.41 16.73
N GLU A 2 -42.73 -5.94 16.74
CA GLU A 2 -42.13 -5.08 15.71
C GLU A 2 -40.65 -5.01 16.05
N SER A 3 -39.89 -5.94 15.48
CA SER A 3 -38.43 -5.93 15.54
C SER A 3 -37.94 -4.81 14.62
N LYS A 4 -37.34 -3.76 15.20
CA LYS A 4 -36.54 -2.81 14.45
C LYS A 4 -35.39 -3.58 13.79
N LEU A 5 -35.51 -3.87 12.49
CA LEU A 5 -34.38 -4.28 11.67
C LEU A 5 -33.38 -3.12 11.69
N ILE A 6 -32.29 -3.28 12.43
CA ILE A 6 -31.11 -2.45 12.26
C ILE A 6 -30.56 -2.81 10.89
N ARG A 7 -30.80 -1.95 9.91
CA ARG A 7 -30.26 -2.08 8.55
C ARG A 7 -28.79 -1.71 8.64
N ASN A 8 -27.92 -2.69 8.86
CA ASN A 8 -26.47 -2.47 8.77
C ASN A 8 -26.13 -1.99 7.36
N ARG A 9 -25.89 -0.69 7.21
CA ARG A 9 -25.32 -0.10 6.00
C ARG A 9 -23.81 -0.22 6.12
N TYR A 10 -23.22 -1.18 5.41
CA TYR A 10 -21.78 -1.24 5.24
C TYR A 10 -21.40 -0.27 4.12
N PHE A 11 -20.60 0.75 4.44
CA PHE A 11 -20.00 1.65 3.46
C PHE A 11 -18.61 1.10 3.13
N LEU A 12 -18.37 0.80 1.86
CA LEU A 12 -17.08 0.34 1.36
C LEU A 12 -16.63 1.35 0.31
N LEU A 13 -15.56 2.10 0.61
CA LEU A 13 -14.95 3.06 -0.29
C LEU A 13 -13.86 2.36 -1.10
N PHE A 14 -13.95 2.46 -2.42
CA PHE A 14 -12.91 1.99 -3.34
C PHE A 14 -12.25 3.18 -4.03
N LEU A 15 -10.92 3.16 -4.08
CA LEU A 15 -10.15 4.05 -4.96
C LEU A 15 -9.90 3.31 -6.27
N ILE A 16 -10.30 3.90 -7.38
CA ILE A 16 -10.00 3.38 -8.72
C ILE A 16 -9.01 4.35 -9.36
N SER A 17 -7.78 3.89 -9.59
CA SER A 17 -6.80 4.57 -10.44
C SER A 17 -6.49 3.66 -11.63
N ILE A 18 -6.75 4.13 -12.84
CA ILE A 18 -6.35 3.45 -14.08
C ILE A 18 -5.16 4.20 -14.63
N SER A 19 -4.02 3.52 -14.78
CA SER A 19 -2.88 4.03 -15.54
C SER A 19 -2.24 2.87 -16.29
N ILE A 20 -2.37 2.89 -17.62
CA ILE A 20 -1.69 1.98 -18.53
C ILE A 20 -0.79 2.86 -19.40
N THR A 21 0.53 2.68 -19.28
CA THR A 21 1.50 3.21 -20.24
C THR A 21 2.32 2.05 -20.78
N VAL A 22 2.02 1.64 -22.01
CA VAL A 22 2.87 0.74 -22.80
C VAL A 22 3.47 1.58 -23.93
N PRO A 23 4.80 1.69 -24.07
CA PRO A 23 5.39 2.34 -25.23
C PRO A 23 5.43 1.34 -26.40
N GLY A 24 4.89 1.76 -27.55
CA GLY A 24 5.23 1.15 -28.84
C GLY A 24 4.18 0.23 -29.45
N LEU A 25 3.08 0.81 -29.90
CA LEU A 25 2.31 0.48 -31.12
C LEU A 25 1.21 1.55 -31.20
N SER A 26 0.97 2.17 -32.35
CA SER A 26 -0.09 3.17 -32.49
C SER A 26 -1.47 2.48 -32.39
N ILE A 27 -1.90 2.23 -31.17
CA ILE A 27 -3.28 1.94 -30.84
C ILE A 27 -3.92 3.33 -30.80
N GLU A 28 -4.87 3.60 -31.71
CA GLU A 28 -5.81 4.71 -31.53
C GLU A 28 -6.24 4.69 -30.06
N ALA A 29 -5.97 5.77 -29.33
CA ALA A 29 -6.41 5.86 -27.94
C ALA A 29 -7.87 5.40 -27.90
N PRO A 30 -8.24 4.48 -26.99
CA PRO A 30 -9.62 4.06 -26.88
C PRO A 30 -10.50 5.32 -26.83
N PRO A 31 -11.64 5.35 -27.55
CA PRO A 31 -12.49 6.52 -27.58
C PRO A 31 -12.71 7.00 -26.14
N GLU A 32 -12.60 8.31 -25.91
CA GLU A 32 -12.90 8.88 -24.60
C GLU A 32 -14.23 8.30 -24.14
N SER A 33 -14.18 7.43 -23.13
CA SER A 33 -15.39 6.89 -22.54
C SER A 33 -16.21 8.07 -22.06
N ASP A 34 -17.53 8.03 -22.26
CA ASP A 34 -18.41 9.02 -21.67
C ASP A 34 -18.03 9.21 -20.19
N PRO A 35 -17.86 10.46 -19.73
CA PRO A 35 -17.48 10.69 -18.35
C PRO A 35 -18.49 10.00 -17.45
N ILE A 36 -17.99 9.14 -16.56
CA ILE A 36 -18.80 8.47 -15.54
C ILE A 36 -19.69 9.54 -14.91
N GLY A 37 -21.01 9.36 -14.91
CA GLY A 37 -21.98 10.32 -14.34
C GLY A 37 -21.76 10.59 -12.84
N ASN A 38 -22.66 11.31 -12.17
CA ASN A 38 -22.50 11.59 -10.73
C ASN A 38 -23.12 10.52 -9.82
N GLY A 39 -23.64 9.43 -10.39
CA GLY A 39 -24.34 8.39 -9.65
C GLY A 39 -25.59 8.93 -8.91
N PRO A 40 -26.08 8.21 -7.88
CA PRO A 40 -25.61 6.88 -7.50
C PRO A 40 -25.91 5.84 -8.60
N TRP A 41 -25.08 4.81 -8.69
CA TRP A 41 -25.35 3.64 -9.53
C TRP A 41 -25.77 2.49 -8.65
N ILE A 42 -26.78 1.74 -9.08
CA ILE A 42 -27.12 0.47 -8.46
C ILE A 42 -26.52 -0.63 -9.33
N ILE A 43 -25.57 -1.38 -8.78
CA ILE A 43 -25.00 -2.55 -9.42
C ILE A 43 -25.50 -3.81 -8.71
N ASN A 44 -25.79 -4.83 -9.50
CA ASN A 44 -26.02 -6.18 -9.00
C ASN A 44 -24.81 -7.00 -9.38
N THR A 45 -24.30 -7.76 -8.42
CA THR A 45 -23.20 -8.71 -8.60
C THR A 45 -23.71 -10.11 -8.34
N PHE A 46 -22.93 -11.12 -8.71
CA PHE A 46 -23.27 -12.50 -8.38
C PHE A 46 -23.45 -12.73 -6.87
N GLU A 47 -22.65 -12.04 -6.05
CA GLU A 47 -22.61 -12.19 -4.59
C GLU A 47 -23.63 -11.30 -3.85
N GLY A 48 -24.21 -10.31 -4.52
CA GLY A 48 -25.11 -9.36 -3.88
C GLY A 48 -25.83 -8.44 -4.86
N ASP A 49 -27.12 -8.25 -4.60
CA ASP A 49 -27.99 -7.33 -5.32
C ASP A 49 -28.04 -5.96 -4.63
N ASN A 50 -28.34 -4.92 -5.41
CA ASN A 50 -28.58 -3.55 -4.97
C ASN A 50 -27.38 -2.87 -4.27
N ILE A 51 -26.17 -3.09 -4.77
CA ILE A 51 -24.99 -2.35 -4.30
C ILE A 51 -25.06 -0.93 -4.87
N GLU A 52 -25.23 0.04 -3.97
CA GLU A 52 -25.26 1.46 -4.32
C GLU A 52 -23.84 2.03 -4.33
N ILE A 53 -23.40 2.51 -5.49
CA ILE A 53 -22.13 3.22 -5.67
C ILE A 53 -22.43 4.70 -5.75
N THR A 54 -21.90 5.48 -4.81
CA THR A 54 -21.99 6.94 -4.83
C THR A 54 -20.63 7.54 -5.11
N LEU A 55 -20.57 8.48 -6.05
CA LEU A 55 -19.37 9.28 -6.25
C LEU A 55 -19.22 10.25 -5.07
N LEU A 56 -18.15 10.09 -4.31
CA LEU A 56 -17.81 11.04 -3.25
C LEU A 56 -17.19 12.31 -3.85
N GLU A 57 -16.07 12.17 -4.56
CA GLU A 57 -15.29 13.32 -5.05
C GLU A 57 -14.55 13.04 -6.36
N ARG A 58 -14.19 14.13 -7.08
CA ARG A 58 -13.37 14.10 -8.30
C ARG A 58 -12.11 14.94 -8.15
N GLY A 59 -11.19 14.79 -9.11
CA GLY A 59 -9.99 15.63 -9.19
C GLY A 59 -8.85 15.22 -8.25
N LEU A 60 -8.93 14.02 -7.68
CA LEU A 60 -7.80 13.35 -7.07
C LEU A 60 -6.80 12.94 -8.15
N LYS A 61 -5.51 13.06 -7.86
CA LYS A 61 -4.39 12.72 -8.74
C LYS A 61 -3.74 11.45 -8.23
N HIS A 62 -3.94 10.33 -8.94
CA HIS A 62 -3.41 9.02 -8.59
C HIS A 62 -3.52 8.70 -7.08
N PRO A 63 -4.73 8.69 -6.49
CA PRO A 63 -4.89 8.34 -5.07
C PRO A 63 -4.46 6.89 -4.84
N PHE A 64 -3.81 6.62 -3.71
CA PHE A 64 -3.29 5.29 -3.36
C PHE A 64 -3.84 4.80 -2.02
N GLY A 65 -3.39 5.39 -0.90
CA GLY A 65 -3.89 5.09 0.45
C GLY A 65 -5.01 6.05 0.88
N LEU A 66 -5.93 5.57 1.72
CA LEU A 66 -6.90 6.41 2.42
C LEU A 66 -7.13 5.91 3.84
N ILE A 67 -7.47 6.83 4.74
CA ILE A 67 -7.86 6.52 6.12
C ILE A 67 -9.04 7.39 6.55
N HIS A 68 -9.92 6.80 7.35
CA HIS A 68 -11.01 7.52 8.01
C HIS A 68 -10.50 8.11 9.32
N LEU A 69 -10.66 9.42 9.53
CA LEU A 69 -10.23 10.07 10.77
C LEU A 69 -11.26 9.81 11.88
N PRO A 70 -10.89 9.13 12.99
CA PRO A 70 -11.83 8.76 14.04
C PRO A 70 -12.51 9.96 14.68
N GLY A 71 -13.78 9.79 15.07
CA GLY A 71 -14.54 10.79 15.82
C GLY A 71 -15.11 11.95 14.98
N THR A 72 -14.97 11.89 13.65
CA THR A 72 -15.49 12.92 12.74
C THR A 72 -16.79 12.50 12.02
N GLY A 73 -17.20 11.25 12.17
CA GLY A 73 -18.45 10.74 11.59
C GLY A 73 -19.69 11.38 12.22
N THR A 74 -20.70 11.64 11.38
CA THR A 74 -22.03 12.10 11.78
C THR A 74 -23.11 11.15 11.24
N ASP A 75 -24.36 11.28 11.67
CA ASP A 75 -25.46 10.46 11.13
C ASP A 75 -25.63 10.64 9.60
N ASP A 76 -25.38 11.85 9.10
CA ASP A 76 -25.46 12.20 7.66
C ASP A 76 -24.16 11.90 6.89
N ASN A 77 -23.02 11.84 7.57
CA ASN A 77 -21.73 11.43 7.01
C ASN A 77 -21.05 10.39 7.93
N PRO A 78 -21.49 9.12 7.91
CA PRO A 78 -20.95 8.10 8.80
C PRO A 78 -19.48 7.77 8.53
N ALA A 79 -18.99 8.07 7.32
CA ALA A 79 -17.58 7.91 6.96
C ALA A 79 -16.67 8.94 7.65
N GLY A 80 -17.20 10.08 8.09
CA GLY A 80 -16.43 11.17 8.67
C GLY A 80 -15.48 11.85 7.67
N ASP A 81 -14.46 12.52 8.20
CA ASP A 81 -13.35 13.07 7.44
C ASP A 81 -12.45 11.93 6.92
N VAL A 82 -12.02 12.03 5.67
CA VAL A 82 -11.16 11.04 5.01
C VAL A 82 -9.88 11.72 4.54
N LEU A 83 -8.74 11.23 5.01
CA LEU A 83 -7.42 11.63 4.52
C LEU A 83 -6.98 10.67 3.42
N ILE A 84 -6.46 11.21 2.32
CA ILE A 84 -6.10 10.46 1.11
C ILE A 84 -4.67 10.81 0.71
N ALA A 85 -3.86 9.79 0.45
CA ALA A 85 -2.53 9.93 -0.11
C ALA A 85 -2.57 9.90 -1.65
N GLU A 86 -2.03 10.93 -2.28
CA GLU A 86 -1.81 10.98 -3.74
C GLU A 86 -0.35 10.62 -4.04
N ARG A 87 -0.11 9.80 -5.09
CA ARG A 87 1.23 9.26 -5.42
C ARG A 87 2.31 10.34 -5.57
N GLU A 88 1.94 11.55 -5.96
CA GLU A 88 2.84 12.70 -6.12
C GLU A 88 3.28 13.34 -4.79
N GLY A 89 2.71 12.93 -3.65
CA GLY A 89 3.11 13.39 -2.32
C GLY A 89 2.09 14.26 -1.59
N SER A 90 0.99 14.61 -2.25
CA SER A 90 -0.08 15.38 -1.62
C SER A 90 -0.90 14.53 -0.67
N LEU A 91 -1.19 15.06 0.51
CA LEU A 91 -2.26 14.57 1.37
C LEU A 91 -3.51 15.42 1.13
N ARG A 92 -4.59 14.78 0.70
CA ARG A 92 -5.89 15.41 0.45
C ARG A 92 -6.84 15.07 1.57
N LEU A 93 -7.68 16.03 1.94
CA LEU A 93 -8.67 15.85 2.99
C LEU A 93 -10.06 16.07 2.40
N ILE A 94 -10.92 15.06 2.59
CA ILE A 94 -12.36 15.22 2.47
C ILE A 94 -12.87 15.54 3.87
N ARG A 95 -13.53 16.69 4.02
CA ARG A 95 -14.10 17.17 5.27
C ARG A 95 -15.54 17.55 5.04
N ASP A 96 -16.42 17.12 5.94
CA ASP A 96 -17.87 17.35 5.83
C ASP A 96 -18.44 16.90 4.46
N GLY A 97 -17.93 15.77 3.94
CA GLY A 97 -18.33 15.22 2.64
C GLY A 97 -17.74 15.91 1.41
N HIS A 98 -16.84 16.90 1.59
CA HIS A 98 -16.28 17.68 0.48
C HIS A 98 -14.74 17.66 0.46
N LEU A 99 -14.16 17.47 -0.72
CA LEU A 99 -12.72 17.58 -0.93
C LEU A 99 -12.25 19.04 -0.75
N LEU A 100 -11.28 19.26 0.13
CA LEU A 100 -10.65 20.56 0.26
C LEU A 100 -9.93 20.97 -1.03
N SER A 101 -10.04 22.27 -1.35
CA SER A 101 -9.50 22.85 -2.59
C SER A 101 -7.98 22.79 -2.67
N SER A 102 -7.30 22.75 -1.54
CA SER A 102 -5.84 22.62 -1.44
C SER A 102 -5.48 21.38 -0.62
N PRO A 103 -4.34 20.73 -0.92
CA PRO A 103 -3.82 19.65 -0.09
C PRO A 103 -3.50 20.16 1.32
N VAL A 104 -3.66 19.30 2.33
CA VAL A 104 -3.30 19.62 3.73
C VAL A 104 -1.80 19.50 3.99
N ASN A 105 -1.11 18.70 3.16
CA ASN A 105 0.34 18.60 3.10
C ASN A 105 0.78 18.31 1.67
N ASP A 106 1.98 18.78 1.30
CA ASP A 106 2.77 18.23 0.19
C ASP A 106 4.07 17.66 0.76
N LEU A 107 4.13 16.34 0.86
CA LEU A 107 5.25 15.64 1.48
C LEU A 107 6.53 15.75 0.64
N SER A 108 6.41 16.00 -0.67
CA SER A 108 7.58 16.19 -1.55
C SER A 108 8.41 17.43 -1.19
N GLN A 109 7.84 18.37 -0.43
CA GLN A 109 8.51 19.59 0.02
C GLN A 109 9.27 19.42 1.34
N VAL A 110 9.07 18.30 2.06
CA VAL A 110 9.64 18.08 3.41
C VAL A 110 10.54 16.87 3.50
N ILE A 111 10.35 15.88 2.63
CA ILE A 111 11.16 14.66 2.55
C ILE A 111 11.59 14.44 1.10
N PRO A 112 12.68 13.69 0.85
CA PRO A 112 13.19 13.44 -0.51
C PRO A 112 12.35 12.38 -1.24
N LEU A 113 11.06 12.68 -1.40
CA LEU A 113 10.02 11.79 -1.90
C LEU A 113 10.15 11.58 -3.41
N HIS A 114 10.14 10.33 -3.84
CA HIS A 114 9.85 9.98 -5.23
C HIS A 114 8.36 9.77 -5.47
N LYS A 115 7.75 8.89 -4.65
CA LYS A 115 6.33 8.54 -4.70
C LYS A 115 5.82 8.23 -3.29
N LEU A 116 4.66 8.77 -2.96
CA LEU A 116 3.92 8.39 -1.75
C LEU A 116 3.08 7.16 -2.05
N PHE A 117 2.92 6.26 -1.08
CA PHE A 117 2.08 5.08 -1.21
C PHE A 117 0.99 5.11 -0.15
N ASP A 118 1.14 4.30 0.90
CA ASP A 118 0.06 4.05 1.84
C ASP A 118 0.10 5.01 3.02
N ILE A 119 -1.03 5.14 3.68
CA ILE A 119 -1.19 5.86 4.93
C ILE A 119 -2.00 5.00 5.90
N GLU A 120 -1.59 4.95 7.16
CA GLU A 120 -2.29 4.17 8.17
C GLU A 120 -2.31 4.89 9.52
N LEU A 121 -3.38 4.71 10.28
CA LEU A 121 -3.46 5.21 11.64
C LEU A 121 -2.73 4.26 12.58
N HIS A 122 -2.01 4.82 13.55
CA HIS A 122 -1.54 4.02 14.68
C HIS A 122 -2.75 3.38 15.42
N PRO A 123 -2.65 2.14 15.94
CA PRO A 123 -3.75 1.50 16.67
C PRO A 123 -4.26 2.31 17.88
N GLN A 124 -3.36 3.10 18.47
CA GLN A 124 -3.65 4.05 19.55
C GLN A 124 -3.80 5.51 19.08
N PHE A 125 -4.26 5.74 17.85
CA PHE A 125 -4.37 7.09 17.26
C PHE A 125 -5.07 8.09 18.19
N SER A 126 -6.11 7.67 18.91
CA SER A 126 -6.86 8.54 19.84
C SER A 126 -6.00 9.17 20.96
N SER A 127 -4.87 8.57 21.33
CA SER A 127 -3.95 9.10 22.33
C SER A 127 -2.75 9.82 21.73
N ASN A 128 -2.18 9.31 20.63
CA ASN A 128 -0.90 9.78 20.09
C ASN A 128 -1.01 10.56 18.78
N GLN A 129 -2.14 10.47 18.08
CA GLN A 129 -2.40 11.09 16.78
C GLN A 129 -1.38 10.72 15.69
N TYR A 130 -0.70 9.58 15.81
CA TYR A 130 0.30 9.18 14.80
C TYR A 130 -0.36 8.63 13.54
N ILE A 131 0.08 9.15 12.39
CA ILE A 131 -0.21 8.63 11.07
C ILE A 131 1.11 8.16 10.45
N TYR A 132 1.13 6.91 10.03
CA TYR A 132 2.24 6.26 9.36
C TYR A 132 2.03 6.39 7.86
N PHE A 133 3.13 6.46 7.12
CA PHE A 133 3.07 6.45 5.67
C PHE A 133 4.29 5.75 5.09
N SER A 134 4.04 5.00 4.03
CA SER A 134 5.08 4.37 3.24
C SER A 134 5.32 5.17 1.97
N TRP A 135 6.58 5.18 1.55
CA TRP A 135 6.99 6.00 0.43
C TRP A 135 8.28 5.49 -0.19
N ILE A 136 8.55 5.96 -1.40
CA ILE A 136 9.79 5.69 -2.11
C ILE A 136 10.73 6.86 -1.90
N LYS A 137 11.81 6.61 -1.17
CA LYS A 137 12.89 7.56 -0.90
C LYS A 137 13.77 7.69 -2.12
N ARG A 138 14.16 8.91 -2.48
CA ARG A 138 15.12 9.20 -3.55
C ARG A 138 16.35 9.89 -3.00
N LEU A 139 17.53 9.40 -3.32
CA LEU A 139 18.79 10.08 -3.04
C LEU A 139 19.58 10.26 -4.34
N PRO A 140 20.66 11.08 -4.33
CA PRO A 140 21.63 11.08 -5.41
C PRO A 140 22.20 9.66 -5.60
N HIS A 141 22.45 9.27 -6.84
CA HIS A 141 23.03 7.96 -7.13
C HIS A 141 24.49 7.89 -6.61
N PRO A 142 24.93 6.77 -5.98
CA PRO A 142 26.25 6.66 -5.36
C PRO A 142 27.44 6.85 -6.31
N ASP A 143 27.27 6.54 -7.60
CA ASP A 143 28.30 6.74 -8.64
C ASP A 143 28.37 8.17 -9.19
N GLY A 144 27.52 9.08 -8.70
CA GLY A 144 27.44 10.48 -9.13
C GLY A 144 26.67 10.72 -10.43
N THR A 145 26.05 9.70 -11.01
CA THR A 145 25.20 9.84 -12.20
C THR A 145 23.82 10.44 -11.85
N GLU A 146 23.10 10.91 -12.88
CA GLU A 146 21.73 11.41 -12.75
C GLU A 146 20.67 10.30 -12.76
N LYS A 147 21.10 9.04 -12.68
CA LYS A 147 20.19 7.90 -12.62
C LYS A 147 19.27 7.99 -11.40
N LEU A 148 18.12 7.34 -11.51
CA LEU A 148 17.27 7.14 -10.35
C LEU A 148 18.06 6.38 -9.28
N TRP A 149 17.81 6.66 -8.00
CA TRP A 149 18.32 5.85 -6.91
C TRP A 149 17.29 5.91 -5.79
N THR A 150 16.54 4.82 -5.65
CA THR A 150 15.36 4.81 -4.80
C THR A 150 15.20 3.53 -4.00
N THR A 151 14.60 3.62 -2.82
CA THR A 151 14.22 2.48 -1.99
C THR A 151 12.90 2.75 -1.27
N THR A 152 12.27 1.71 -0.72
CA THR A 152 11.10 1.84 0.16
C THR A 152 11.53 2.41 1.51
N ALA A 153 10.72 3.30 2.07
CA ALA A 153 10.91 3.87 3.39
C ALA A 153 9.58 3.96 4.15
N LEU A 154 9.70 3.96 5.48
CA LEU A 154 8.60 4.14 6.41
C LEU A 154 8.85 5.39 7.24
N SER A 155 7.81 6.19 7.38
CA SER A 155 7.83 7.37 8.24
C SER A 155 6.51 7.50 8.99
N ARG A 156 6.52 8.35 10.02
CA ARG A 156 5.29 8.81 10.68
C ARG A 156 5.28 10.32 10.83
N GLY A 157 4.10 10.85 11.14
CA GLY A 157 3.93 12.20 11.65
C GLY A 157 2.77 12.27 12.64
N VAL A 158 2.58 13.43 13.26
CA VAL A 158 1.49 13.71 14.20
C VAL A 158 0.39 14.49 13.48
N TRP A 159 -0.84 13.99 13.54
CA TRP A 159 -2.00 14.69 13.03
C TRP A 159 -2.39 15.85 13.95
N SER A 160 -2.40 17.07 13.41
CA SER A 160 -2.76 18.28 14.16
C SER A 160 -4.25 18.63 14.12
N GLY A 161 -5.09 17.80 13.46
CA GLY A 161 -6.46 18.13 13.11
C GLY A 161 -6.61 18.89 11.77
N ARG A 162 -5.50 19.40 11.23
CA ARG A 162 -5.48 20.19 9.98
C ARG A 162 -4.43 19.72 8.98
N SER A 163 -3.29 19.25 9.46
CA SER A 163 -2.18 18.74 8.66
C SER A 163 -1.31 17.79 9.50
N LEU A 164 -0.49 17.01 8.81
CA LEU A 164 0.56 16.19 9.41
C LEU A 164 1.79 17.06 9.73
N ILE A 165 2.34 16.91 10.94
CA ILE A 165 3.51 17.65 11.44
C ILE A 165 4.49 16.69 12.13
N ASN A 166 5.68 17.18 12.52
CA ASN A 166 6.68 16.41 13.28
C ASN A 166 7.04 15.07 12.60
N PHE A 167 7.49 15.15 11.36
CA PHE A 167 7.86 13.97 10.57
C PHE A 167 9.09 13.26 11.14
N GLU A 168 9.03 11.94 11.16
CA GLU A 168 10.11 11.07 11.61
C GLU A 168 10.30 9.94 10.59
N GLU A 169 11.53 9.76 10.10
CA GLU A 169 11.92 8.60 9.29
C GLU A 169 12.26 7.45 10.22
N LEU A 170 11.45 6.39 10.15
CA LEU A 170 11.55 5.24 11.07
C LEU A 170 12.42 4.15 10.48
N PHE A 171 12.32 3.92 9.17
CA PHE A 171 13.04 2.84 8.51
C PHE A 171 13.27 3.16 7.02
N VAL A 172 14.41 2.69 6.50
CA VAL A 172 14.78 2.77 5.09
C VAL A 172 15.28 1.39 4.67
N ALA A 173 14.60 0.76 3.72
CA ALA A 173 14.92 -0.59 3.29
C ALA A 173 16.24 -0.66 2.53
N ASP A 174 17.00 -1.74 2.75
CA ASP A 174 18.17 -2.09 1.95
C ASP A 174 17.76 -2.80 0.64
N ALA A 175 17.10 -2.01 -0.20
CA ALA A 175 16.49 -2.43 -1.47
C ALA A 175 16.63 -1.33 -2.53
N TRP A 176 17.78 -0.66 -2.55
CA TRP A 176 18.03 0.44 -3.47
C TRP A 176 18.12 -0.03 -4.93
N THR A 177 17.49 0.72 -5.82
CA THR A 177 17.46 0.42 -7.26
C THR A 177 17.56 1.68 -8.11
N ASP A 178 18.21 1.57 -9.26
CA ASP A 178 18.27 2.61 -10.30
C ASP A 178 17.19 2.48 -11.37
N ASN A 179 16.30 1.49 -11.22
CA ASN A 179 15.29 1.17 -12.21
C ASN A 179 13.87 1.56 -11.74
N PRO A 180 13.21 2.51 -12.44
CA PRO A 180 11.90 3.04 -12.05
C PRO A 180 10.75 2.04 -12.14
N VAL A 181 10.93 0.91 -12.84
CA VAL A 181 9.88 -0.09 -13.05
C VAL A 181 9.84 -1.11 -11.91
N CYS A 182 10.92 -1.24 -11.15
CA CYS A 182 11.11 -2.40 -10.31
C CYS A 182 10.41 -2.31 -8.96
N GLY A 183 10.36 -1.13 -8.33
CA GLY A 183 9.74 -0.94 -7.01
C GLY A 183 8.31 -0.42 -7.12
N ALA A 184 7.32 -1.28 -6.92
CA ALA A 184 5.93 -0.90 -7.14
C ALA A 184 4.93 -1.54 -6.17
N SER A 185 5.20 -1.45 -4.87
CA SER A 185 4.17 -1.35 -3.81
C SER A 185 4.83 -1.41 -2.44
N SER A 186 4.37 -0.56 -1.54
CA SER A 186 4.88 -0.46 -0.17
C SER A 186 3.73 -0.39 0.83
N ARG A 187 2.69 -1.21 0.68
CA ARG A 187 1.62 -1.30 1.67
C ARG A 187 2.21 -1.51 3.07
N LEU A 188 1.59 -0.87 4.07
CA LEU A 188 1.87 -1.15 5.46
C LEU A 188 0.60 -1.60 6.17
N HIS A 189 0.76 -2.35 7.27
CA HIS A 189 -0.37 -2.82 8.08
C HIS A 189 0.05 -3.05 9.53
N PHE A 190 -0.70 -2.53 10.49
CA PHE A 190 -0.49 -2.84 11.91
C PHE A 190 -1.01 -4.23 12.27
N LEU A 191 -0.16 -5.02 12.94
CA LEU A 191 -0.50 -6.33 13.47
C LEU A 191 -1.19 -6.24 14.82
N VAL A 192 -1.84 -7.34 15.21
CA VAL A 192 -2.56 -7.46 16.49
C VAL A 192 -1.68 -7.30 17.72
N ASP A 193 -0.36 -7.49 17.59
CA ASP A 193 0.62 -7.36 18.66
C ASP A 193 1.18 -5.92 18.81
N GLY A 194 0.76 -5.00 17.95
CA GLY A 194 1.21 -3.60 17.94
C GLY A 194 2.46 -3.35 17.09
N THR A 195 3.08 -4.38 16.52
CA THR A 195 4.09 -4.21 15.46
C THR A 195 3.40 -3.88 14.14
N LEU A 196 4.19 -3.51 13.12
CA LEU A 196 3.69 -3.28 11.77
C LEU A 196 4.50 -4.08 10.76
N VAL A 197 3.87 -4.39 9.63
CA VAL A 197 4.54 -4.95 8.46
C VAL A 197 4.56 -3.95 7.33
N ILE A 198 5.59 -4.06 6.48
CA ILE A 198 5.68 -3.32 5.21
C ILE A 198 6.18 -4.25 4.10
N GLY A 199 5.55 -4.17 2.93
CA GLY A 199 6.01 -4.88 1.74
C GLY A 199 7.14 -4.12 1.05
N VAL A 200 8.22 -4.81 0.68
CA VAL A 200 9.31 -4.27 -0.13
C VAL A 200 9.35 -5.01 -1.46
N SER A 201 8.49 -4.56 -2.36
CA SER A 201 8.24 -5.20 -3.65
C SER A 201 9.33 -4.87 -4.68
N HIS A 202 9.84 -5.87 -5.40
CA HIS A 202 10.70 -5.66 -6.56
C HIS A 202 10.42 -6.69 -7.66
N CYS A 203 10.25 -6.26 -8.91
CA CYS A 203 9.93 -7.17 -10.02
C CYS A 203 11.09 -7.50 -10.97
N CYS A 204 12.27 -6.90 -10.79
CA CYS A 204 13.37 -6.99 -11.76
C CYS A 204 14.58 -7.80 -11.33
N ASP A 205 14.80 -7.93 -10.02
CA ASP A 205 15.86 -8.78 -9.49
C ASP A 205 15.20 -10.08 -9.05
N LEU A 206 15.52 -11.16 -9.76
CA LEU A 206 14.91 -12.46 -9.56
C LEU A 206 15.63 -13.27 -8.46
N GLU A 207 16.89 -12.98 -8.17
CA GLU A 207 17.61 -13.72 -7.12
C GLU A 207 17.35 -13.12 -5.74
N ALA A 208 17.26 -11.79 -5.68
CA ALA A 208 17.12 -11.04 -4.43
C ALA A 208 15.93 -11.46 -3.53
N PRO A 209 14.73 -11.82 -4.05
CA PRO A 209 13.63 -12.33 -3.21
C PRO A 209 13.99 -13.54 -2.35
N GLN A 210 14.96 -14.35 -2.79
CA GLN A 210 15.46 -15.54 -2.08
C GLN A 210 16.70 -15.27 -1.23
N ASP A 211 17.40 -14.16 -1.48
CA ASP A 211 18.56 -13.72 -0.70
C ASP A 211 18.10 -13.03 0.60
N LEU A 212 18.69 -13.42 1.73
CA LEU A 212 18.40 -12.84 3.04
C LEU A 212 19.23 -11.57 3.34
N GLY A 213 20.23 -11.26 2.50
CA GLY A 213 21.09 -10.09 2.63
C GLY A 213 20.51 -8.81 2.02
N THR A 214 19.24 -8.81 1.61
CA THR A 214 18.54 -7.66 1.03
C THR A 214 17.05 -7.68 1.39
N ASP A 215 16.46 -6.49 1.47
CA ASP A 215 15.03 -6.32 1.70
C ASP A 215 14.18 -6.52 0.45
N ILE A 216 14.79 -6.70 -0.72
CA ILE A 216 14.06 -6.91 -1.98
C ILE A 216 13.21 -8.20 -1.91
N GLY A 217 11.92 -8.08 -2.23
CA GLY A 217 11.01 -9.23 -2.31
C GLY A 217 10.68 -9.82 -0.94
N LYS A 218 10.60 -8.95 0.07
CA LYS A 218 10.34 -9.30 1.47
C LYS A 218 9.10 -8.62 2.00
N ILE A 219 8.53 -9.23 3.04
CA ILE A 219 7.70 -8.53 4.01
C ILE A 219 8.59 -8.31 5.23
N LEU A 220 8.72 -7.06 5.65
CA LEU A 220 9.49 -6.67 6.82
C LEU A 220 8.54 -6.47 8.01
N ARG A 221 8.99 -6.73 9.24
CA ARG A 221 8.25 -6.45 10.47
C ARG A 221 9.07 -5.56 11.39
N LEU A 222 8.45 -4.48 11.84
CA LEU A 222 9.06 -3.44 12.67
C LEU A 222 8.18 -3.16 13.89
N ASN A 223 8.76 -2.70 14.99
CA ASN A 223 8.02 -2.05 16.07
C ASN A 223 7.41 -0.73 15.56
N ASP A 224 6.47 -0.17 16.30
CA ASP A 224 5.82 1.10 15.94
C ASP A 224 6.80 2.29 15.92
N ASP A 225 7.94 2.19 16.60
CA ASP A 225 9.03 3.18 16.55
C ASP A 225 10.09 2.91 15.45
N GLY A 226 9.89 1.89 14.61
CA GLY A 226 10.82 1.49 13.56
C GLY A 226 11.97 0.58 14.01
N SER A 227 12.10 0.30 15.31
CA SER A 227 13.08 -0.66 15.79
C SER A 227 12.70 -2.10 15.41
N ILE A 228 13.67 -3.01 15.42
CA ILE A 228 13.44 -4.40 15.04
C ILE A 228 12.91 -5.20 16.23
N PRO A 229 11.78 -5.92 16.11
CA PRO A 229 11.33 -6.84 17.14
C PRO A 229 12.37 -7.95 17.40
N GLU A 230 12.69 -8.21 18.67
CA GLU A 230 13.70 -9.20 19.05
C GLU A 230 13.31 -10.64 18.64
N ASP A 231 12.01 -10.89 18.45
CA ASP A 231 11.45 -12.18 18.07
C ASP A 231 11.28 -12.35 16.54
N ASN A 232 11.81 -11.43 15.74
CA ASN A 232 11.79 -11.59 14.29
C ASN A 232 12.59 -12.85 13.85
N PRO A 233 12.11 -13.56 12.82
CA PRO A 233 12.57 -14.90 12.48
C PRO A 233 14.02 -14.99 11.99
N PHE A 234 14.58 -13.87 11.51
CA PHE A 234 15.95 -13.81 11.00
C PHE A 234 16.92 -13.05 11.92
N VAL A 235 16.49 -12.64 13.11
CA VAL A 235 17.38 -12.04 14.12
C VAL A 235 18.47 -13.05 14.51
N GLY A 236 19.74 -12.65 14.37
CA GLY A 236 20.89 -13.48 14.71
C GLY A 236 21.21 -14.59 13.71
N ILE A 237 20.52 -14.63 12.55
CA ILE A 237 20.85 -15.54 11.45
C ILE A 237 21.97 -14.93 10.62
N GLU A 238 23.06 -15.68 10.43
CA GLU A 238 24.19 -15.24 9.62
C GLU A 238 23.75 -14.91 8.19
N GLY A 239 24.06 -13.69 7.73
CA GLY A 239 23.68 -13.19 6.41
C GLY A 239 22.20 -12.79 6.28
N GLY A 240 21.38 -12.91 7.34
CA GLY A 240 20.00 -12.49 7.33
C GLY A 240 19.79 -11.10 7.92
N LEU A 241 19.07 -10.25 7.19
CA LEU A 241 18.61 -8.96 7.72
C LEU A 241 17.54 -9.19 8.80
N PRO A 242 17.69 -8.60 10.00
CA PRO A 242 16.85 -8.90 11.16
C PRO A 242 15.38 -8.40 11.03
N GLU A 243 15.12 -7.45 10.16
CA GLU A 243 13.78 -6.92 9.83
C GLU A 243 12.92 -7.90 9.02
N ILE A 244 13.51 -8.90 8.37
CA ILE A 244 12.78 -9.82 7.50
C ILE A 244 11.77 -10.62 8.34
N TYR A 245 10.51 -10.59 7.92
CA TYR A 245 9.43 -11.39 8.48
C TYR A 245 9.04 -12.55 7.58
N ALA A 246 8.99 -12.34 6.26
CA ALA A 246 8.79 -13.35 5.24
C ALA A 246 9.54 -12.98 3.95
N LEU A 247 9.85 -13.98 3.11
CA LEU A 247 10.61 -13.83 1.89
C LEU A 247 9.95 -14.52 0.70
N GLY A 248 10.52 -14.36 -0.51
CA GLY A 248 9.99 -14.95 -1.73
C GLY A 248 8.68 -14.30 -2.17
N ILE A 249 8.60 -12.98 -2.02
CA ILE A 249 7.45 -12.16 -2.41
C ILE A 249 7.80 -11.40 -3.68
N ARG A 250 6.87 -11.28 -4.61
CA ARG A 250 7.06 -10.51 -5.83
C ARG A 250 6.65 -9.05 -5.63
N SER A 251 5.37 -8.83 -5.35
CA SER A 251 4.78 -7.48 -5.34
C SER A 251 3.54 -7.40 -4.46
N SER A 252 3.71 -7.22 -3.15
CA SER A 252 2.61 -7.11 -2.18
C SER A 252 1.80 -5.84 -2.39
N MET A 253 0.54 -5.98 -2.79
CA MET A 253 -0.42 -4.92 -3.10
C MET A 253 -1.40 -4.60 -1.97
N ASP A 254 -1.63 -5.53 -1.04
CA ASP A 254 -2.46 -5.27 0.13
C ASP A 254 -2.17 -6.23 1.30
N PHE A 255 -2.55 -5.79 2.49
CA PHE A 255 -2.49 -6.56 3.73
C PHE A 255 -3.81 -6.41 4.49
N VAL A 256 -4.25 -7.46 5.15
CA VAL A 256 -5.36 -7.37 6.10
C VAL A 256 -5.23 -8.42 7.19
N THR A 257 -5.59 -8.06 8.42
CA THR A 257 -5.77 -9.06 9.47
C THR A 257 -7.14 -9.72 9.34
N HIS A 258 -7.17 -11.03 9.16
CA HIS A 258 -8.40 -11.80 9.19
C HIS A 258 -8.95 -11.85 10.63
N ALA A 259 -9.98 -11.04 10.91
CA ALA A 259 -10.47 -10.79 12.26
C ALA A 259 -10.78 -12.05 13.11
N PRO A 260 -11.37 -13.14 12.57
CA PRO A 260 -11.63 -14.34 13.36
C PRO A 260 -10.38 -15.10 13.81
N THR A 261 -9.29 -15.09 13.02
CA THR A 261 -8.09 -15.90 13.32
C THR A 261 -6.88 -15.06 13.73
N GLY A 262 -6.89 -13.76 13.47
CA GLY A 262 -5.72 -12.90 13.66
C GLY A 262 -4.64 -13.09 12.59
N ASP A 263 -4.90 -13.89 11.56
CA ASP A 263 -3.92 -14.18 10.52
C ASP A 263 -3.69 -12.96 9.62
N LEU A 264 -2.43 -12.70 9.28
CA LEU A 264 -2.07 -11.72 8.25
C LEU A 264 -2.33 -12.33 6.88
N TRP A 265 -3.25 -11.73 6.12
CA TRP A 265 -3.50 -12.04 4.73
C TRP A 265 -2.81 -10.98 3.87
N GLU A 266 -2.26 -11.42 2.75
CA GLU A 266 -1.52 -10.60 1.81
C GLU A 266 -2.05 -10.86 0.41
N LEU A 267 -2.10 -9.81 -0.41
CA LEU A 267 -2.40 -9.88 -1.83
C LEU A 267 -1.15 -9.45 -2.59
N GLN A 268 -0.69 -10.25 -3.56
CA GLN A 268 0.37 -9.83 -4.48
C GLN A 268 0.03 -10.00 -5.95
N ASN A 269 0.65 -9.16 -6.78
CA ASN A 269 0.66 -9.37 -8.22
C ASN A 269 1.76 -10.34 -8.64
N GLY A 270 1.36 -11.35 -9.41
CA GLY A 270 2.25 -12.21 -10.18
C GLY A 270 2.79 -11.49 -11.42
N PRO A 271 3.62 -12.16 -12.23
CA PRO A 271 4.11 -11.63 -13.51
C PRO A 271 2.96 -11.57 -14.55
N GLN A 272 3.02 -12.33 -15.66
CA GLN A 272 1.87 -12.47 -16.54
C GLN A 272 0.91 -13.52 -15.94
N GLY A 273 -0.05 -13.04 -15.15
CA GLY A 273 -0.89 -13.88 -14.31
C GLY A 273 -0.16 -14.40 -13.08
N GLY A 274 -0.83 -15.27 -12.31
CA GLY A 274 -0.27 -15.81 -11.06
C GLY A 274 -0.33 -14.84 -9.89
N ASP A 275 -1.34 -13.97 -9.85
CA ASP A 275 -1.67 -13.18 -8.66
C ASP A 275 -2.10 -14.11 -7.53
N GLU A 276 -1.72 -13.77 -6.30
CA GLU A 276 -1.87 -14.65 -5.14
C GLU A 276 -2.52 -13.91 -3.98
N ILE A 277 -3.27 -14.68 -3.19
CA ILE A 277 -3.65 -14.32 -1.82
C ILE A 277 -2.95 -15.30 -0.90
N ASN A 278 -2.12 -14.78 0.00
CA ASN A 278 -1.29 -15.56 0.91
C ASN A 278 -1.68 -15.36 2.37
N ILE A 279 -1.61 -16.42 3.17
CA ILE A 279 -1.61 -16.29 4.62
C ILE A 279 -0.14 -16.21 5.07
N ILE A 280 0.27 -15.01 5.51
CA ILE A 280 1.64 -14.71 5.87
C ILE A 280 2.00 -15.28 7.24
N ARG A 281 3.14 -15.97 7.32
CA ARG A 281 3.65 -16.62 8.53
C ARG A 281 5.14 -16.25 8.72
N PRO A 282 5.58 -16.05 9.98
CA PRO A 282 6.97 -15.69 10.26
C PRO A 282 7.95 -16.73 9.69
N GLY A 283 9.01 -16.27 9.05
CA GLY A 283 10.13 -17.06 8.55
C GLY A 283 9.80 -17.93 7.32
N ARG A 284 8.61 -17.77 6.73
CA ARG A 284 8.21 -18.56 5.56
C ARG A 284 8.65 -17.91 4.25
N ASN A 285 8.94 -18.78 3.30
CA ASN A 285 9.30 -18.44 1.93
C ASN A 285 8.10 -18.72 1.02
N TYR A 286 7.66 -17.69 0.31
CA TYR A 286 6.50 -17.70 -0.58
C TYR A 286 6.88 -18.00 -2.04
N GLY A 287 8.14 -18.38 -2.26
CA GLY A 287 8.58 -19.09 -3.46
C GLY A 287 9.03 -18.19 -4.60
N TRP A 288 8.58 -16.93 -4.72
CA TRP A 288 8.98 -16.10 -5.85
C TRP A 288 10.51 -15.89 -5.90
N PRO A 289 11.15 -16.03 -7.08
CA PRO A 289 10.58 -16.47 -8.36
C PRO A 289 10.75 -17.97 -8.63
N GLN A 290 11.34 -18.74 -7.71
CA GLN A 290 11.54 -20.19 -7.85
C GLN A 290 10.22 -20.98 -7.98
N ALA A 291 9.12 -20.43 -7.46
CA ALA A 291 7.76 -20.91 -7.67
C ALA A 291 6.86 -19.75 -8.09
N THR A 292 6.05 -19.96 -9.12
CA THR A 292 5.05 -19.00 -9.57
C THR A 292 3.97 -19.69 -10.39
N PHE A 293 2.71 -19.25 -10.21
CA PHE A 293 1.59 -19.63 -11.08
C PHE A 293 1.56 -18.82 -12.39
N GLY A 294 2.43 -17.81 -12.52
CA GLY A 294 2.50 -16.92 -13.67
C GLY A 294 3.52 -17.34 -14.73
N ARG A 295 3.60 -16.52 -15.77
CA ARG A 295 4.61 -16.62 -16.84
C ARG A 295 5.39 -15.33 -16.94
N ASP A 296 6.54 -15.35 -17.62
CA ASP A 296 7.14 -14.10 -18.06
C ASP A 296 6.18 -13.37 -19.02
N TYR A 297 6.39 -12.06 -19.21
CA TYR A 297 5.55 -11.26 -20.11
C TYR A 297 5.74 -11.60 -21.60
N GLY A 298 6.71 -12.47 -21.94
CA GLY A 298 6.88 -13.08 -23.25
C GLY A 298 6.08 -14.39 -23.44
N GLY A 299 5.45 -14.90 -22.38
CA GLY A 299 4.69 -16.15 -22.34
C GLY A 299 5.50 -17.41 -21.98
N THR A 300 6.81 -17.29 -21.74
CA THR A 300 7.66 -18.40 -21.28
C THR A 300 7.35 -18.72 -19.82
N LEU A 301 7.42 -19.99 -19.47
CA LEU A 301 7.40 -20.39 -18.06
C LEU A 301 8.68 -19.87 -17.40
N LEU A 302 8.53 -19.12 -16.30
CA LEU A 302 9.68 -18.72 -15.48
C LEU A 302 10.31 -19.92 -14.80
N GLU A 303 9.47 -20.86 -14.35
CA GLU A 303 9.91 -22.12 -13.74
C GLU A 303 9.01 -23.30 -14.12
N THR A 304 9.52 -24.51 -13.92
CA THR A 304 8.80 -25.76 -14.24
C THR A 304 7.96 -26.33 -13.10
N ARG A 305 8.02 -25.73 -11.91
CA ARG A 305 7.29 -26.17 -10.72
C ARG A 305 6.39 -25.03 -10.20
N PRO A 306 5.07 -25.26 -10.10
CA PRO A 306 4.19 -24.37 -9.37
C PRO A 306 4.45 -24.45 -7.86
#